data_AF-A0A966WBP4-F1
#
_entry.id   AF-A0A966WBP4-F1
#
_cell.length_a   1.000
_cell.length_b   1.000
_cell.length_c   1.000
_cell.angle_alpha   90.00
_cell.angle_beta   90.00
_cell.angle_gamma   90.00
#
_symmetry.space_group_name_H-M   'P 1'
#
loop_
_entity.id
_entity.type
_entity.pdbx_description
1 polymer ?
#
loop_
_entity_poly.entity_id
_entity_poly.type
_entity_poly.pdbx_seq_one_letter_code
_entity_poly.pdbx_strand_id
1 'polypeptide(L)' 'LNARRSIVVARDLPAGHCISEADITYKRPGSGVSPLQWDEVIGRRTARALAADDVLQWSDLADA' A
#
# COMPACT_ATOMS: atom_id res chain seq x y z
N LEU A 1 -20.28 8.45 -11.33
CA LEU A 1 -20.01 7.72 -10.06
C LEU A 1 -18.52 7.38 -10.04
N ASN A 2 -17.69 8.01 -9.20
CA ASN A 2 -16.26 7.72 -9.14
C ASN A 2 -16.02 6.45 -8.34
N ALA A 3 -15.88 5.30 -9.01
CA ALA A 3 -15.63 3.99 -8.39
C ALA A 3 -14.14 3.72 -8.12
N ARG A 4 -13.31 4.76 -8.01
CA ARG A 4 -11.86 4.62 -7.80
C ARG A 4 -11.59 4.00 -6.42
N ARG A 5 -10.64 3.08 -6.39
CA ARG A 5 -10.13 2.39 -5.19
C ARG A 5 -8.64 2.69 -5.07
N SER A 6 -8.11 2.53 -3.88
CA SER A 6 -6.67 2.61 -3.61
C SER A 6 -6.20 1.39 -2.84
N ILE A 7 -4.92 1.08 -2.99
CA ILE A 7 -4.23 0.09 -2.16
C ILE A 7 -4.17 0.62 -0.74
N VAL A 8 -4.42 -0.27 0.20
CA VAL A 8 -4.49 -0.01 1.64
C VAL A 8 -3.74 -1.12 2.35
N VAL A 9 -3.10 -0.79 3.46
CA VAL A 9 -2.37 -1.75 4.28
C VAL A 9 -3.36 -2.67 5.01
N ALA A 10 -3.16 -3.98 4.94
CA ALA A 10 -4.06 -4.97 5.51
C ALA A 10 -3.76 -5.28 7.00
N ARG A 11 -2.56 -4.96 7.48
CA ARG A 11 -2.09 -5.17 8.86
C ARG A 11 -0.92 -4.24 9.18
N ASP A 12 -0.62 -4.01 10.45
CA ASP A 12 0.52 -3.16 10.82
C ASP A 12 1.85 -3.69 10.23
N LEU A 13 2.59 -2.80 9.57
CA LEU A 13 3.88 -3.08 8.94
C LEU A 13 4.97 -2.21 9.59
N PRO A 14 6.10 -2.80 10.05
CA PRO A 14 7.22 -2.02 10.52
C PRO A 14 7.91 -1.28 9.36
N ALA A 15 8.73 -0.27 9.67
CA ALA A 15 9.60 0.36 8.67
C ALA A 15 10.63 -0.63 8.11
N GLY A 16 10.92 -0.55 6.81
CA GLY A 16 11.84 -1.46 6.10
C GLY A 16 11.25 -2.83 5.75
N HIS A 17 9.97 -3.08 6.07
CA HIS A 17 9.26 -4.33 5.78
C HIS A 17 9.09 -4.52 4.27
N CYS A 18 9.38 -5.71 3.76
CA CYS A 18 9.17 -6.06 2.35
C CYS A 18 7.70 -6.44 2.14
N ILE A 19 6.98 -5.68 1.32
CA ILE A 19 5.54 -5.84 1.12
C ILE A 19 5.26 -7.12 0.32
N SER A 20 4.35 -7.94 0.84
CA SER A 20 3.79 -9.13 0.18
C SER A 20 2.29 -8.97 -0.08
N GLU A 21 1.69 -9.89 -0.84
CA GLU A 21 0.26 -9.84 -1.17
C GLU A 21 -0.65 -9.88 0.07
N ALA A 22 -0.20 -10.52 1.15
CA ALA A 22 -0.95 -10.61 2.40
C ALA A 22 -0.90 -9.30 3.22
N ASP A 23 0.01 -8.38 2.88
CA ASP A 23 0.20 -7.13 3.62
C ASP A 23 -0.67 -5.99 3.11
N ILE A 24 -1.27 -6.15 1.92
CA ILE A 24 -2.06 -5.11 1.26
C ILE A 24 -3.41 -5.63 0.81
N THR A 25 -4.35 -4.70 0.66
CA THR A 25 -5.68 -4.89 0.10
C THR A 25 -6.05 -3.63 -0.68
N TYR A 26 -7.27 -3.53 -1.22
CA TYR A 26 -7.75 -2.29 -1.80
C TYR A 26 -9.13 -1.93 -1.28
N LYS A 27 -9.34 -0.64 -0.98
CA LYS A 27 -10.61 -0.11 -0.49
C LYS A 27 -10.95 1.20 -1.20
N ARG A 28 -12.10 1.78 -0.86
CA ARG A 28 -12.48 3.15 -1.23
C ARG A 28 -12.09 4.07 -0.08
N PRO A 29 -11.73 5.35 -0.33
CA PRO A 29 -11.70 6.07 -1.60
C PRO A 29 -10.51 5.73 -2.50
N GLY A 30 -10.44 6.32 -3.70
CA GLY A 30 -9.34 6.14 -4.65
C GLY A 30 -8.35 7.30 -4.65
N SER A 31 -7.83 7.68 -3.48
CA SER A 31 -6.93 8.84 -3.29
C SER A 31 -5.45 8.49 -3.06
N GLY A 32 -5.12 7.21 -2.88
CA GLY A 32 -3.74 6.70 -2.83
C GLY A 32 -3.39 5.86 -4.04
N VAL A 33 -2.38 5.00 -3.88
CA VAL A 33 -1.84 4.12 -4.94
C VAL A 33 -2.97 3.32 -5.59
N SER A 34 -2.99 3.28 -6.92
CA SER A 34 -4.03 2.56 -7.66
C SER A 34 -3.85 1.04 -7.51
N PRO A 35 -4.92 0.24 -7.35
CA PRO A 35 -4.84 -1.22 -7.38
C PRO A 35 -4.29 -1.78 -8.70
N LEU A 36 -4.25 -0.96 -9.77
CA LEU A 36 -3.59 -1.33 -11.03
C LEU A 36 -2.06 -1.40 -10.90
N GLN A 37 -1.49 -0.82 -9.84
CA GLN A 37 -0.06 -0.81 -9.56
C GLN A 37 0.31 -1.84 -8.49
N TRP A 38 -0.55 -2.85 -8.29
CA TRP A 38 -0.36 -3.91 -7.29
C TRP A 38 1.02 -4.56 -7.40
N ASP A 39 1.39 -4.99 -8.60
CA ASP A 39 2.66 -5.67 -8.87
C ASP A 39 3.87 -4.75 -8.68
N GLU A 40 3.70 -3.43 -8.81
CA GLU A 40 4.77 -2.44 -8.54
C GLU A 40 5.00 -2.20 -7.04
N VAL A 41 4.01 -2.52 -6.20
CA VAL A 41 4.08 -2.39 -4.74
C VAL A 41 4.66 -3.64 -4.11
N ILE A 42 4.32 -4.83 -4.62
CA ILE A 42 4.85 -6.10 -4.13
C ILE A 42 6.38 -6.11 -4.27
N GLY A 43 7.08 -6.49 -3.20
CA GLY A 43 8.53 -6.52 -3.15
C GLY A 43 9.19 -5.19 -2.79
N ARG A 44 8.46 -4.07 -2.77
CA ARG A 44 8.99 -2.81 -2.23
C ARG A 44 9.08 -2.84 -0.72
N ARG A 45 9.95 -2.00 -0.17
CA ARG A 45 10.10 -1.83 1.27
C ARG A 45 9.30 -0.63 1.76
N THR A 46 8.74 -0.73 2.96
CA THR A 46 8.11 0.42 3.63
C THR A 46 9.19 1.44 4.05
N ALA A 47 9.01 2.72 3.70
CA ALA A 47 9.91 3.81 4.10
C ALA A 47 9.71 4.22 5.57
N ARG A 48 8.55 3.90 6.14
CA ARG A 48 8.16 4.14 7.54
C ARG A 48 7.24 3.03 8.04
N ALA A 49 6.96 3.01 9.34
CA ALA A 49 5.91 2.13 9.85
C ALA A 49 4.53 2.57 9.32
N LEU A 50 3.69 1.58 9.00
CA LEU A 50 2.33 1.75 8.50
C LEU A 50 1.37 0.98 9.38
N ALA A 51 0.21 1.56 9.65
CA ALA A 51 -0.86 0.89 10.39
C ALA A 51 -1.80 0.15 9.43
N ALA A 52 -2.52 -0.85 9.93
CA ALA A 52 -3.65 -1.42 9.24
C ALA A 52 -4.64 -0.30 8.82
N ASP A 53 -5.20 -0.42 7.63
CA ASP A 53 -6.09 0.56 6.99
C ASP A 53 -5.45 1.89 6.55
N ASP A 54 -4.14 2.05 6.67
CA ASP A 54 -3.44 3.17 6.03
C ASP A 54 -3.58 3.08 4.50
N VAL A 55 -4.07 4.16 3.89
CA VAL A 55 -4.11 4.30 2.44
C VAL A 55 -2.70 4.48 1.93
N LEU A 56 -2.21 3.50 1.16
CA LEU A 56 -0.83 3.48 0.71
C LEU A 56 -0.53 4.64 -0.23
N GLN A 57 0.58 5.35 0.03
CA GLN A 57 1.12 6.37 -0.85
C GLN A 57 2.49 5.95 -1.39
N TRP A 58 2.87 6.48 -2.55
CA TRP A 58 4.21 6.24 -3.11
C TRP A 58 5.33 6.72 -2.18
N SER A 59 5.10 7.76 -1.40
CA SER A 59 6.04 8.25 -0.37
C SER A 59 6.24 7.30 0.81
N ASP A 60 5.34 6.33 0.99
CA ASP A 60 5.46 5.32 2.04
C ASP A 60 6.34 4.14 1.61
N LEU A 61 6.78 4.12 0.35
CA LEU A 61 7.60 3.07 -0.23
C LEU A 61 9.01 3.59 -0.48
N ALA A 62 9.99 2.81 -0.07
CA ALA A 62 11.38 2.97 -0.47
C ALA A 62 11.66 2.15 -1.72
N ASP A 63 12.77 2.44 -2.41
CA ASP A 63 13.27 1.60 -3.48
C ASP A 63 13.72 0.23 -2.92
N ALA A 64 13.61 -0.80 -3.76
CA ALA A 64 13.97 -2.17 -3.44
C ALA A 64 15.48 -2.38 -3.32
#